data_AF-A0A918YUW7-F1
#
_entry.id   AF-A0A918YUW7-F1
#
_cell.length_a   1.000
_cell.length_b   1.000
_cell.length_c   1.000
_cell.angle_alpha   90.00
_cell.angle_beta   90.00
_cell.angle_gamma   90.00
#
_symmetry.space_group_name_H-M   'P 1'
#
loop_
_entity.id
_entity.type
_entity.pdbx_description
1 polymer ?
#
loop_
_entity_poly.entity_id
_entity_poly.type
_entity_poly.pdbx_seq_one_letter_code
_entity_poly.pdbx_strand_id
1 'polypeptide(L)'
;MRYDELTRDEYRRRAADMIMHFEGFHPRPYDARDGKATIGYGYTFNRDNNVELFDRAGITLTEGQRQHLAVIDAAMPGQRTALGLQAPIVLTRQQARDLLELASLDRYEDAANRMRLPYSDERAVVVSITYNRGSGRVLGDAMHPFRAALEQDDRAEAWYQIRYNSWGTSSRDEAGLRKRRGMEAQIFGLYEDPQNVTREEALSVYRMFELHRENIEALERRWGVAFDGRSERGANNIVTMANRDYPDLVRVYGRVPTITEALTPARDRLLRDLREQYPELADRLGPDAFPPLSVFVDPGRALRSPPFPRQTAAAVSWPDSMRSR
;
A
#
# COMPACT_ATOMS: atom_id res chain seq x y z
N MET A 1 -11.24 15.79 2.84
CA MET A 1 -10.15 15.30 1.99
C MET A 1 -10.78 15.31 0.65
N ARG A 2 -10.17 15.96 -0.32
CA ARG A 2 -10.67 15.88 -1.68
C ARG A 2 -10.25 14.54 -2.28
N TYR A 3 -11.20 13.91 -2.96
CA TYR A 3 -10.98 12.69 -3.73
C TYR A 3 -11.32 13.00 -5.18
N ASP A 4 -10.46 12.55 -6.09
CA ASP A 4 -10.78 12.55 -7.51
C ASP A 4 -11.70 11.36 -7.80
N GLU A 5 -13.00 11.64 -7.84
CA GLU A 5 -14.01 10.61 -8.01
C GLU A 5 -13.93 9.97 -9.40
N LEU A 6 -13.95 8.63 -9.39
CA LEU A 6 -13.94 7.77 -10.55
C LEU A 6 -15.33 7.15 -10.73
N THR A 7 -15.64 6.75 -11.96
CA THR A 7 -16.74 5.81 -12.15
C THR A 7 -16.42 4.48 -11.46
N ARG A 8 -17.46 3.72 -11.11
CA ARG A 8 -17.29 2.40 -10.48
C ARG A 8 -16.38 1.48 -11.31
N ASP A 9 -16.55 1.48 -12.63
CA ASP A 9 -15.79 0.61 -13.54
C ASP A 9 -14.32 1.04 -13.62
N GLU A 10 -14.03 2.34 -13.69
CA GLU A 10 -12.66 2.86 -13.65
C GLU A 10 -11.97 2.51 -12.33
N TYR A 11 -12.64 2.72 -11.21
CA TYR A 11 -12.12 2.37 -9.90
C TYR A 11 -11.80 0.88 -9.80
N ARG A 12 -12.72 -0.01 -10.22
CA ARG A 12 -12.49 -1.47 -10.18
C ARG A 12 -11.30 -1.86 -11.03
N ARG A 13 -11.20 -1.31 -12.23
CA ARG A 13 -10.08 -1.53 -13.14
C ARG A 13 -8.75 -1.13 -12.50
N ARG A 14 -8.68 0.09 -11.92
CA ARG A 14 -7.47 0.61 -11.27
C ARG A 14 -7.10 -0.18 -10.00
N ALA A 15 -8.08 -0.58 -9.20
CA ALA A 15 -7.85 -1.40 -8.02
C ALA A 15 -7.33 -2.81 -8.39
N ALA A 16 -7.93 -3.45 -9.40
CA ALA A 16 -7.45 -4.73 -9.91
C ALA A 16 -6.04 -4.61 -10.49
N ASP A 17 -5.79 -3.60 -11.33
CA ASP A 17 -4.48 -3.35 -11.92
C ASP A 17 -3.40 -3.15 -10.86
N MET A 18 -3.67 -2.35 -9.82
CA MET A 18 -2.74 -2.16 -8.72
C MET A 18 -2.43 -3.48 -7.99
N ILE A 19 -3.45 -4.26 -7.61
CA ILE A 19 -3.26 -5.54 -6.93
C ILE A 19 -2.46 -6.51 -7.82
N MET A 20 -2.77 -6.58 -9.11
CA MET A 20 -2.06 -7.45 -10.06
C MET A 20 -0.56 -7.13 -10.20
N HIS A 21 -0.15 -5.87 -10.03
CA HIS A 21 1.26 -5.50 -10.05
C HIS A 21 1.99 -5.88 -8.76
N PHE A 22 1.26 -6.02 -7.65
CA PHE A 22 1.82 -6.44 -6.37
C PHE A 22 1.80 -7.96 -6.18
N GLU A 23 0.87 -8.65 -6.83
CA GLU A 23 0.66 -10.10 -6.69
C GLU A 23 1.22 -10.88 -7.89
N GLY A 24 1.84 -12.03 -7.61
CA GLY A 24 2.33 -12.92 -8.66
C GLY A 24 1.20 -13.69 -9.36
N PHE A 25 1.25 -13.77 -10.69
CA PHE A 25 0.31 -14.58 -11.46
C PHE A 25 0.64 -16.08 -11.41
N HIS A 26 -0.32 -16.88 -10.95
CA HIS A 26 -0.21 -18.34 -10.93
C HIS A 26 -1.34 -18.96 -11.78
N PRO A 27 -1.04 -19.53 -12.96
CA PRO A 27 -2.08 -20.03 -13.86
C PRO A 27 -2.79 -21.28 -13.35
N ARG A 28 -2.24 -22.00 -12.36
CA ARG A 28 -2.78 -23.24 -11.80
C ARG A 28 -2.95 -23.14 -10.29
N PRO A 29 -3.85 -23.95 -9.68
CA PRO A 29 -3.95 -24.03 -8.23
C PRO A 29 -2.60 -24.38 -7.58
N TYR A 30 -2.27 -23.69 -6.50
CA TYR A 30 -1.07 -23.94 -5.71
C TYR A 30 -1.33 -23.68 -4.22
N ASP A 31 -0.46 -24.22 -3.37
CA ASP A 31 -0.46 -23.95 -1.94
C ASP A 31 0.49 -22.80 -1.64
N ALA A 32 -0.08 -21.67 -1.19
CA ALA A 32 0.69 -20.49 -0.76
C ALA A 32 1.30 -20.65 0.65
N ARG A 33 1.17 -21.84 1.27
CA ARG A 33 1.54 -22.19 2.64
C ARG A 33 0.73 -21.43 3.70
N ASP A 34 -0.43 -20.93 3.31
CA ASP A 34 -1.41 -20.30 4.20
C ASP A 34 -2.61 -21.21 4.50
N GLY A 35 -2.51 -22.48 4.10
CA GLY A 35 -3.56 -23.49 4.26
C GLY A 35 -4.70 -23.34 3.26
N LYS A 36 -4.54 -22.57 2.18
CA LYS A 36 -5.56 -22.35 1.15
C LYS A 36 -5.06 -22.74 -0.24
N ALA A 37 -5.99 -23.26 -1.05
CA ALA A 37 -5.73 -23.49 -2.46
C ALA A 37 -5.93 -22.19 -3.23
N THR A 38 -4.88 -21.71 -3.88
CA THR A 38 -4.82 -20.37 -4.48
C THR A 38 -4.56 -20.44 -5.98
N ILE A 39 -5.13 -19.52 -6.77
CA ILE A 39 -4.92 -19.42 -8.23
C ILE A 39 -4.97 -17.95 -8.68
N GLY A 40 -4.44 -17.65 -9.87
CA GLY A 40 -4.48 -16.33 -10.48
C GLY A 40 -3.65 -15.33 -9.70
N TYR A 41 -4.26 -14.19 -9.35
CA TYR A 41 -3.64 -13.13 -8.54
C TYR A 41 -3.97 -13.25 -7.04
N GLY A 42 -4.19 -14.46 -6.53
CA GLY A 42 -4.49 -14.71 -5.11
C GLY A 42 -5.95 -15.08 -4.81
N TYR A 43 -6.72 -15.51 -5.83
CA TYR A 43 -8.04 -16.10 -5.62
C TYR A 43 -7.90 -17.40 -4.83
N THR A 44 -8.75 -17.60 -3.82
CA THR A 44 -8.74 -18.82 -2.99
C THR A 44 -10.01 -19.64 -3.20
N PHE A 45 -9.86 -20.96 -3.38
CA PHE A 45 -10.98 -21.90 -3.53
C PHE A 45 -11.73 -22.17 -2.23
N ASN A 46 -11.21 -21.70 -1.09
CA ASN A 46 -11.82 -21.84 0.25
C ASN A 46 -13.05 -20.93 0.44
N ARG A 47 -13.92 -20.88 -0.57
CA ARG A 47 -15.20 -20.19 -0.66
C ARG A 47 -16.30 -21.22 -0.94
N ASP A 48 -17.55 -20.81 -0.82
CA ASP A 48 -18.75 -21.63 -1.03
C ASP A 48 -19.54 -21.26 -2.29
N ASN A 49 -18.99 -20.38 -3.13
CA ASN A 49 -19.63 -19.89 -4.34
C ASN A 49 -18.66 -19.76 -5.53
N ASN A 50 -17.67 -20.65 -5.63
CA ASN A 50 -16.68 -20.66 -6.70
C ASN A 50 -17.33 -20.70 -8.10
N VAL A 51 -18.37 -21.52 -8.31
CA VAL A 51 -19.06 -21.59 -9.61
C VAL A 51 -19.61 -20.23 -10.03
N GLU A 52 -20.32 -19.57 -9.11
CA GLU A 52 -20.93 -18.25 -9.33
C GLU A 52 -19.86 -17.19 -9.66
N LEU A 53 -18.75 -17.21 -8.94
CA LEU A 53 -17.67 -16.23 -9.14
C LEU A 53 -16.97 -16.41 -10.48
N PHE A 54 -16.76 -17.64 -10.93
CA PHE A 54 -16.19 -17.92 -12.24
C PHE A 54 -17.15 -17.54 -13.38
N ASP A 55 -18.44 -17.80 -13.22
CA ASP A 55 -19.47 -17.37 -14.18
C ASP A 55 -19.54 -15.84 -14.26
N ARG A 56 -19.51 -15.14 -13.12
CA ARG A 56 -19.49 -13.67 -13.05
C ARG A 56 -18.24 -13.07 -13.71
N ALA A 57 -17.11 -13.77 -13.62
CA ALA A 57 -15.88 -13.40 -14.29
C ALA A 57 -15.89 -13.70 -15.80
N GLY A 58 -16.98 -14.26 -16.35
CA GLY A 58 -17.08 -14.63 -17.77
C GLY A 58 -16.19 -15.81 -18.16
N ILE A 59 -15.77 -16.65 -17.19
CA ILE A 59 -14.89 -17.78 -17.44
C ILE A 59 -15.73 -18.99 -17.85
N THR A 60 -15.67 -19.38 -19.12
CA THR A 60 -16.31 -20.60 -19.60
C THR A 60 -15.62 -21.84 -19.04
N LEU A 61 -16.31 -22.53 -18.13
CA LEU A 61 -15.89 -23.81 -17.54
C LEU A 61 -16.38 -24.99 -18.37
N THR A 62 -15.58 -26.06 -18.45
CA THR A 62 -16.10 -27.36 -18.91
C THR A 62 -17.06 -27.95 -17.87
N GLU A 63 -17.88 -28.92 -18.27
CA GLU A 63 -18.80 -29.60 -17.35
C GLU A 63 -18.06 -30.22 -16.15
N GLY A 64 -16.93 -30.90 -16.41
CA GLY A 64 -16.11 -31.48 -15.35
C GLY A 64 -15.49 -30.43 -14.41
N GLN A 65 -15.07 -29.28 -14.93
CA GLN A 65 -14.57 -28.17 -14.10
C GLN A 65 -15.68 -27.57 -13.24
N ARG A 66 -16.85 -27.34 -13.82
CA ARG A 66 -18.03 -26.82 -13.11
C ARG A 66 -18.44 -27.78 -11.99
N GLN A 67 -18.51 -29.08 -12.27
CA GLN A 67 -18.81 -30.09 -11.28
C GLN A 67 -17.76 -30.12 -10.15
N HIS A 68 -16.48 -29.99 -10.48
CA HIS A 68 -15.41 -29.93 -9.48
C HIS A 68 -15.53 -28.70 -8.56
N LEU A 69 -15.82 -27.51 -9.12
CA LEU A 69 -16.06 -26.31 -8.33
C LEU A 69 -17.31 -26.46 -7.44
N ALA A 70 -18.39 -27.05 -7.94
CA ALA A 70 -19.58 -27.31 -7.16
C ALA A 70 -19.31 -28.27 -5.97
N VAL A 71 -18.43 -29.26 -6.16
CA VAL A 71 -17.97 -30.14 -5.06
C VAL A 71 -17.18 -29.35 -4.01
N ILE A 72 -16.31 -28.41 -4.42
CA ILE A 72 -15.62 -27.52 -3.47
C ILE A 72 -16.63 -26.66 -2.69
N ASP A 73 -17.61 -26.08 -3.39
CA ASP A 73 -18.61 -25.18 -2.81
C ASP A 73 -19.43 -25.90 -1.73
N ALA A 74 -19.86 -27.13 -2.01
CA ALA A 74 -20.61 -27.98 -1.07
C ALA A 74 -19.75 -28.59 0.06
N ALA A 75 -18.42 -28.60 -0.06
CA ALA A 75 -17.54 -29.25 0.91
C ALA A 75 -17.41 -28.44 2.21
N MET A 76 -17.10 -29.15 3.31
CA MET A 76 -16.80 -28.52 4.60
C MET A 76 -15.52 -27.66 4.50
N PRO A 77 -15.39 -26.55 5.27
CA PRO A 77 -14.25 -25.64 5.16
C PRO A 77 -12.87 -26.30 5.22
N GLY A 78 -12.69 -27.33 6.05
CA GLY A 78 -11.42 -28.08 6.18
C GLY A 78 -11.06 -28.97 4.98
N GLN A 79 -12.01 -29.25 4.08
CA GLN A 79 -11.81 -30.09 2.89
C GLN A 79 -11.51 -29.28 1.62
N ARG A 80 -11.93 -28.01 1.58
CA ARG A 80 -11.86 -27.16 0.39
C ARG A 80 -10.45 -26.96 -0.15
N THR A 81 -9.45 -26.89 0.73
CA THR A 81 -8.05 -26.74 0.31
C THR A 81 -7.58 -27.93 -0.52
N ALA A 82 -7.79 -29.16 -0.03
CA ALA A 82 -7.37 -30.36 -0.74
C ALA A 82 -8.07 -30.50 -2.09
N LEU A 83 -9.38 -30.22 -2.13
CA LEU A 83 -10.16 -30.24 -3.36
C LEU A 83 -9.73 -29.13 -4.34
N GLY A 84 -9.46 -27.92 -3.85
CA GLY A 84 -9.01 -26.79 -4.66
C GLY A 84 -7.64 -27.01 -5.30
N LEU A 85 -6.70 -27.65 -4.59
CA LEU A 85 -5.39 -28.01 -5.15
C LEU A 85 -5.49 -29.03 -6.30
N GLN A 86 -6.58 -29.79 -6.35
CA GLN A 86 -6.85 -30.78 -7.40
C GLN A 86 -7.70 -30.21 -8.55
N ALA A 87 -8.12 -28.94 -8.48
CA ALA A 87 -9.00 -28.36 -9.49
C ALA A 87 -8.30 -28.36 -10.88
N PRO A 88 -8.90 -28.97 -11.92
CA PRO A 88 -8.30 -29.07 -13.24
C PRO A 88 -8.49 -27.77 -14.04
N ILE A 89 -8.12 -26.63 -13.45
CA ILE A 89 -8.32 -25.29 -13.99
C ILE A 89 -6.95 -24.69 -14.33
N VAL A 90 -6.85 -24.12 -15.53
CA VAL A 90 -5.70 -23.32 -15.96
C VAL A 90 -6.22 -21.97 -16.42
N LEU A 91 -5.86 -20.89 -15.71
CA LEU A 91 -6.28 -19.54 -16.06
C LEU A 91 -5.28 -18.91 -17.04
N THR A 92 -5.80 -18.13 -17.99
CA THR A 92 -5.03 -17.08 -18.66
C THR A 92 -4.87 -15.87 -17.74
N ARG A 93 -3.95 -14.95 -18.07
CA ARG A 93 -3.83 -13.68 -17.32
C ARG A 93 -5.11 -12.85 -17.36
N GLN A 94 -5.81 -12.85 -18.50
CA GLN A 94 -7.07 -12.14 -18.65
C GLN A 94 -8.15 -12.73 -17.75
N GLN A 95 -8.32 -14.07 -17.76
CA GLN A 95 -9.29 -14.71 -16.87
C GLN A 95 -8.97 -14.48 -15.38
N ALA A 96 -7.69 -14.51 -15.00
CA ALA A 96 -7.29 -14.21 -13.62
C ALA A 96 -7.54 -12.73 -13.24
N ARG A 97 -7.38 -11.80 -14.20
CA ARG A 97 -7.78 -10.40 -14.04
C ARG A 97 -9.28 -10.30 -13.84
N ASP A 98 -10.10 -10.88 -14.72
CA ASP A 98 -11.55 -10.79 -14.67
C ASP A 98 -12.10 -11.42 -13.38
N LEU A 99 -11.50 -12.52 -12.91
CA LEU A 99 -11.84 -13.15 -11.63
C LEU A 99 -11.55 -12.24 -10.43
N LEU A 100 -10.51 -11.41 -10.51
CA LEU A 100 -10.22 -10.39 -9.50
C LEU A 100 -11.19 -9.20 -9.65
N GLU A 101 -11.17 -8.56 -10.82
CA GLU A 101 -11.84 -7.30 -11.14
C GLU A 101 -13.35 -7.41 -11.10
N LEU A 102 -13.96 -8.45 -11.66
CA LEU A 102 -15.40 -8.57 -11.81
C LEU A 102 -16.03 -9.38 -10.67
N ALA A 103 -15.30 -10.33 -10.10
CA ALA A 103 -15.88 -11.28 -9.16
C ALA A 103 -15.38 -11.16 -7.72
N SER A 104 -14.12 -10.78 -7.48
CA SER A 104 -13.51 -10.91 -6.14
C SER A 104 -13.25 -9.60 -5.40
N LEU A 105 -13.16 -8.46 -6.09
CA LEU A 105 -12.80 -7.17 -5.47
C LEU A 105 -13.68 -6.82 -4.27
N ASP A 106 -15.00 -7.02 -4.37
CA ASP A 106 -15.98 -6.64 -3.34
C ASP A 106 -15.65 -7.22 -1.95
N ARG A 107 -15.00 -8.40 -1.89
CA ARG A 107 -14.58 -9.03 -0.64
C ARG A 107 -13.56 -8.20 0.14
N TYR A 108 -12.80 -7.36 -0.54
CA TYR A 108 -11.72 -6.56 0.02
C TYR A 108 -12.13 -5.10 0.24
N GLU A 109 -13.39 -4.74 -0.04
CA GLU A 109 -13.89 -3.37 0.08
C GLU A 109 -14.43 -3.03 1.47
N ASP A 110 -14.60 -4.00 2.39
CA ASP A 110 -15.22 -3.78 3.70
C ASP A 110 -14.59 -2.61 4.47
N ALA A 111 -13.25 -2.52 4.50
CA ALA A 111 -12.57 -1.42 5.16
C ALA A 111 -12.88 -0.06 4.51
N ALA A 112 -12.77 0.02 3.18
CA ALA A 112 -13.07 1.23 2.43
C ALA A 112 -14.55 1.66 2.54
N ASN A 113 -15.46 0.69 2.57
CA ASN A 113 -16.90 0.90 2.75
C ASN A 113 -17.21 1.49 4.13
N ARG A 114 -16.62 0.95 5.20
CA ARG A 114 -16.82 1.50 6.55
C ARG A 114 -16.27 2.90 6.72
N MET A 115 -15.18 3.21 6.02
CA MET A 115 -14.61 4.56 5.96
C MET A 115 -15.35 5.49 4.99
N ARG A 116 -16.36 4.98 4.28
CA ARG A 116 -17.19 5.72 3.31
C ARG A 116 -16.36 6.44 2.23
N LEU A 117 -15.26 5.81 1.80
CA LEU A 117 -14.43 6.37 0.74
C LEU A 117 -15.18 6.30 -0.59
N PRO A 118 -15.28 7.41 -1.36
CA PRO A 118 -15.87 7.38 -2.69
C PRO A 118 -15.01 6.53 -3.63
N TYR A 119 -15.50 6.20 -4.82
CA TYR A 119 -14.68 5.54 -5.82
C TYR A 119 -13.55 6.47 -6.24
N SER A 120 -12.31 6.16 -5.86
CA SER A 120 -11.11 6.95 -6.15
C SER A 120 -9.86 6.07 -6.09
N ASP A 121 -8.70 6.61 -6.45
CA ASP A 121 -7.42 5.91 -6.31
C ASP A 121 -7.05 5.69 -4.83
N GLU A 122 -7.40 6.62 -3.93
CA GLU A 122 -7.23 6.43 -2.49
C GLU A 122 -8.06 5.25 -1.98
N ARG A 123 -9.30 5.11 -2.45
CA ARG A 123 -10.12 3.93 -2.15
C ARG A 123 -9.46 2.66 -2.67
N ALA A 124 -8.94 2.68 -3.90
CA ALA A 124 -8.21 1.55 -4.45
C ALA A 124 -7.01 1.18 -3.57
N VAL A 125 -6.27 2.17 -3.02
CA VAL A 125 -5.14 1.92 -2.11
C VAL A 125 -5.61 1.24 -0.82
N VAL A 126 -6.70 1.69 -0.21
CA VAL A 126 -7.27 1.03 0.98
C VAL A 126 -7.67 -0.41 0.68
N VAL A 127 -8.23 -0.67 -0.51
CA VAL A 127 -8.58 -2.03 -0.95
C VAL A 127 -7.33 -2.88 -1.18
N SER A 128 -6.26 -2.34 -1.78
CA SER A 128 -4.99 -3.04 -1.94
C SER A 128 -4.35 -3.40 -0.58
N ILE A 129 -4.37 -2.49 0.39
CA ILE A 129 -3.90 -2.76 1.74
C ILE A 129 -4.76 -3.84 2.40
N THR A 130 -6.08 -3.77 2.22
CA THR A 130 -7.03 -4.77 2.74
C THR A 130 -6.83 -6.14 2.09
N TYR A 131 -6.51 -6.18 0.80
CA TYR A 131 -6.13 -7.40 0.09
C TYR A 131 -4.92 -8.07 0.73
N ASN A 132 -3.87 -7.28 0.99
CA ASN A 132 -2.62 -7.78 1.56
C ASN A 132 -2.72 -8.17 3.04
N ARG A 133 -3.50 -7.43 3.84
CA ARG A 133 -3.53 -7.58 5.30
C ARG A 133 -4.77 -8.27 5.85
N GLY A 134 -5.84 -8.33 5.06
CA GLY A 134 -7.17 -8.73 5.50
C GLY A 134 -7.92 -7.63 6.25
N SER A 135 -9.24 -7.57 6.05
CA SER A 135 -10.11 -6.53 6.62
C SER A 135 -9.98 -6.40 8.14
N GLY A 136 -9.93 -7.52 8.88
CA GLY A 136 -9.78 -7.50 10.33
C GLY A 136 -8.52 -6.78 10.84
N ARG A 137 -7.41 -6.84 10.09
CA ARG A 137 -6.17 -6.12 10.45
C ARG A 137 -6.25 -4.62 10.14
N VAL A 138 -6.93 -4.26 9.06
CA VAL A 138 -7.14 -2.85 8.67
C VAL A 138 -8.12 -2.17 9.61
N LEU A 139 -9.18 -2.88 10.04
CA LEU A 139 -10.20 -2.35 10.93
C LEU A 139 -9.81 -2.42 12.42
N GLY A 140 -8.89 -3.31 12.80
CA GLY A 140 -8.40 -3.44 14.17
C GLY A 140 -7.42 -2.34 14.60
N ASP A 141 -6.92 -2.49 15.82
CA ASP A 141 -6.05 -1.50 16.49
C ASP A 141 -4.72 -1.26 15.76
N ALA A 142 -4.22 -2.30 15.08
CA ALA A 142 -2.95 -2.26 14.36
C ALA A 142 -2.90 -1.19 13.24
N MET A 143 -4.06 -0.76 12.74
CA MET A 143 -4.17 0.32 11.74
C MET A 143 -5.09 1.45 12.21
N HIS A 144 -5.38 1.53 13.51
CA HIS A 144 -6.20 2.61 14.06
C HIS A 144 -5.65 4.01 13.71
N PRO A 145 -4.33 4.30 13.79
CA PRO A 145 -3.81 5.62 13.39
C PRO A 145 -4.09 6.00 11.94
N PHE A 146 -4.02 5.02 11.01
CA PHE A 146 -4.37 5.23 9.61
C PHE A 146 -5.86 5.55 9.44
N ARG A 147 -6.73 4.78 10.09
CA ARG A 147 -8.18 5.01 10.04
C ARG A 147 -8.56 6.36 10.65
N ALA A 148 -8.01 6.68 11.81
CA ALA A 148 -8.23 7.95 12.48
C ALA A 148 -7.78 9.14 11.62
N ALA A 149 -6.68 8.98 10.86
CA ALA A 149 -6.24 10.00 9.91
C ALA A 149 -7.26 10.22 8.78
N LEU A 150 -7.82 9.14 8.21
CA LEU A 150 -8.87 9.25 7.20
C LEU A 150 -10.15 9.88 7.76
N GLU A 151 -10.58 9.47 8.95
CA GLU A 151 -11.77 10.00 9.63
C GLU A 151 -11.65 11.48 10.00
N GLN A 152 -10.42 11.95 10.29
CA GLN A 152 -10.12 13.34 10.69
C GLN A 152 -9.67 14.22 9.54
N ASP A 153 -9.75 13.72 8.30
CA ASP A 153 -9.33 14.47 7.13
C ASP A 153 -7.82 14.87 7.14
N ASP A 154 -6.99 13.99 7.69
CA ASP A 154 -5.55 14.21 7.86
C ASP A 154 -4.77 13.44 6.78
N ARG A 155 -4.80 13.96 5.54
CA ARG A 155 -4.16 13.33 4.36
C ARG A 155 -2.67 13.07 4.58
N ALA A 156 -1.96 14.03 5.15
CA ALA A 156 -0.53 13.93 5.43
C ALA A 156 -0.23 12.77 6.40
N GLU A 157 -1.00 12.66 7.50
CA GLU A 157 -0.86 11.53 8.42
C GLU A 157 -1.24 10.20 7.75
N ALA A 158 -2.32 10.16 6.97
CA ALA A 158 -2.73 8.93 6.28
C ALA A 158 -1.63 8.43 5.32
N TRP A 159 -1.03 9.34 4.54
CA TRP A 159 0.11 9.05 3.66
C TRP A 159 1.30 8.48 4.45
N TYR A 160 1.65 9.11 5.58
CA TYR A 160 2.71 8.63 6.46
C TYR A 160 2.45 7.22 6.99
N GLN A 161 1.21 6.96 7.44
CA GLN A 161 0.83 5.66 7.96
C GLN A 161 0.93 4.58 6.88
N ILE A 162 0.53 4.87 5.64
CA ILE A 162 0.70 3.97 4.50
C ILE A 162 2.19 3.70 4.27
N ARG A 163 2.99 4.76 4.04
CA ARG A 163 4.39 4.66 3.62
C ARG A 163 5.29 3.99 4.67
N TYR A 164 5.11 4.32 5.95
CA TYR A 164 6.09 3.97 6.99
C TYR A 164 5.59 2.95 8.02
N ASN A 165 4.27 2.84 8.27
CA ASN A 165 3.74 2.06 9.38
C ASN A 165 2.79 0.91 8.98
N SER A 166 2.48 0.73 7.68
CA SER A 166 1.51 -0.27 7.21
C SER A 166 2.12 -1.60 6.70
N TRP A 167 3.36 -1.96 7.06
CA TRP A 167 4.11 -3.08 6.47
C TRP A 167 4.12 -4.40 7.28
N GLY A 168 3.50 -4.47 8.46
CA GLY A 168 3.28 -5.75 9.19
C GLY A 168 4.43 -6.16 10.10
N THR A 169 4.47 -7.42 10.56
CA THR A 169 5.47 -7.89 11.55
C THR A 169 6.43 -8.98 11.03
N SER A 170 6.30 -9.41 9.76
CA SER A 170 7.23 -10.39 9.16
C SER A 170 8.50 -9.69 8.70
N SER A 171 9.63 -9.96 9.37
CA SER A 171 10.94 -9.43 8.97
C SER A 171 11.46 -10.04 7.67
N ARG A 172 11.00 -11.24 7.29
CA ARG A 172 11.42 -11.93 6.06
C ARG A 172 10.95 -11.23 4.79
N ASP A 173 9.77 -10.61 4.85
CA ASP A 173 9.12 -9.98 3.70
C ASP A 173 9.13 -8.44 3.77
N GLU A 174 9.78 -7.89 4.80
CA GLU A 174 9.74 -6.45 5.13
C GLU A 174 10.13 -5.58 3.92
N ALA A 175 11.20 -5.94 3.20
CA ALA A 175 11.64 -5.18 2.03
C ALA A 175 10.59 -5.15 0.91
N GLY A 176 9.97 -6.30 0.60
CA GLY A 176 8.93 -6.39 -0.42
C GLY A 176 7.67 -5.62 -0.03
N LEU A 177 7.27 -5.71 1.25
CA LEU A 177 6.11 -5.00 1.78
C LEU A 177 6.33 -3.49 1.80
N ARG A 178 7.51 -3.02 2.21
CA ARG A 178 7.86 -1.59 2.19
C ARG A 178 7.92 -1.01 0.79
N LYS A 179 8.45 -1.77 -0.18
CA LYS A 179 8.43 -1.40 -1.60
C LYS A 179 6.99 -1.19 -2.09
N ARG A 180 6.08 -2.12 -1.78
CA ARG A 180 4.64 -1.99 -2.08
C ARG A 180 4.03 -0.76 -1.42
N ARG A 181 4.29 -0.55 -0.12
CA ARG A 181 3.78 0.63 0.62
C ARG A 181 4.29 1.96 0.07
N GLY A 182 5.52 2.00 -0.44
CA GLY A 182 6.05 3.18 -1.13
C GLY A 182 5.23 3.52 -2.39
N MET A 183 4.88 2.52 -3.19
CA MET A 183 4.04 2.71 -4.38
C MET A 183 2.58 3.05 -4.00
N GLU A 184 2.00 2.36 -3.03
CA GLU A 184 0.65 2.68 -2.53
C GLU A 184 0.56 4.09 -1.96
N ALA A 185 1.59 4.57 -1.25
CA ALA A 185 1.64 5.95 -0.77
C ALA A 185 1.79 6.96 -1.92
N GLN A 186 2.51 6.61 -2.99
CA GLN A 186 2.59 7.45 -4.19
C GLN A 186 1.23 7.57 -4.88
N ILE A 187 0.49 6.47 -5.00
CA ILE A 187 -0.86 6.44 -5.58
C ILE A 187 -1.85 7.19 -4.69
N PHE A 188 -1.77 7.02 -3.36
CA PHE A 188 -2.61 7.75 -2.41
C PHE A 188 -2.35 9.26 -2.45
N GLY A 189 -1.10 9.67 -2.68
CA GLY A 189 -0.69 11.06 -2.78
C GLY A 189 -0.52 11.75 -1.42
N LEU A 190 0.59 12.47 -1.25
CA LEU A 190 0.81 13.33 -0.07
C LEU A 190 -0.03 14.61 -0.15
N TYR A 191 -0.31 15.07 -1.36
CA TYR A 191 -1.05 16.28 -1.67
C TYR A 191 -2.35 15.91 -2.40
N GLU A 192 -3.35 16.80 -2.33
CA GLU A 192 -4.52 16.77 -3.22
C GLU A 192 -4.07 17.12 -4.65
N ASP A 193 -3.29 18.19 -4.81
CA ASP A 193 -2.65 18.55 -6.07
C ASP A 193 -1.22 19.07 -5.82
N PRO A 194 -0.17 18.29 -6.15
CA PRO A 194 1.21 18.69 -5.91
C PRO A 194 1.64 19.91 -6.75
N GLN A 195 0.90 20.29 -7.80
CA GLN A 195 1.18 21.51 -8.58
C GLN A 195 0.55 22.76 -7.96
N ASN A 196 -0.46 22.59 -7.09
CA ASN A 196 -1.26 23.67 -6.53
C ASN A 196 -1.41 23.56 -5.00
N VAL A 197 -0.30 23.32 -4.30
CA VAL A 197 -0.27 23.15 -2.84
C VAL A 197 -0.72 24.43 -2.11
N THR A 198 -1.68 24.28 -1.20
CA THR A 198 -2.17 25.36 -0.33
C THR A 198 -1.25 25.56 0.88
N ARG A 199 -1.36 26.71 1.55
CA ARG A 199 -0.58 26.97 2.77
C ARG A 199 -0.95 26.01 3.89
N GLU A 200 -2.25 25.73 4.05
CA GLU A 200 -2.79 24.83 5.05
C GLU A 200 -2.27 23.40 4.85
N GLU A 201 -2.26 22.93 3.59
CA GLU A 201 -1.73 21.63 3.22
C GLU A 201 -0.21 21.54 3.44
N ALA A 202 0.55 22.57 3.03
CA ALA A 202 1.99 22.62 3.27
C ALA A 202 2.34 22.57 4.77
N LEU A 203 1.59 23.31 5.60
CA LEU A 203 1.74 23.26 7.06
C LEU A 203 1.35 21.88 7.61
N SER A 204 0.29 21.26 7.12
CA SER A 204 -0.13 19.91 7.52
C SER A 204 0.96 18.87 7.23
N VAL A 205 1.55 18.92 6.04
CA VAL A 205 2.68 18.06 5.65
C VAL A 205 3.87 18.24 6.59
N TYR A 206 4.26 19.48 6.88
CA TYR A 206 5.40 19.72 7.78
C TYR A 206 5.14 19.40 9.24
N ARG A 207 3.91 19.57 9.73
CA ARG A 207 3.51 19.11 11.07
C ARG A 207 3.60 17.61 11.19
N MET A 208 3.11 16.87 10.18
CA MET A 208 3.25 15.43 10.11
C MET A 208 4.73 15.03 10.07
N PHE A 209 5.51 15.67 9.19
CA PHE A 209 6.93 15.36 9.05
C PHE A 209 7.69 15.60 10.35
N GLU A 210 7.46 16.73 11.04
CA GLU A 210 8.10 17.04 12.32
C GLU A 210 7.70 16.03 13.39
N LEU A 211 6.40 15.73 13.50
CA LEU A 211 5.87 14.78 14.46
C LEU A 211 6.52 13.40 14.35
N HIS A 212 6.86 12.97 13.12
CA HIS A 212 7.39 11.65 12.82
C HIS A 212 8.85 11.64 12.36
N ARG A 213 9.56 12.78 12.48
CA ARG A 213 10.87 13.02 11.87
C ARG A 213 11.88 11.92 12.18
N GLU A 214 12.00 11.55 13.45
CA GLU A 214 12.95 10.52 13.91
C GLU A 214 12.65 9.15 13.30
N ASN A 215 11.36 8.78 13.18
CA ASN A 215 10.96 7.51 12.58
C ASN A 215 11.21 7.52 11.07
N ILE A 216 10.84 8.61 10.39
CA ILE A 216 11.08 8.78 8.96
C ILE A 216 12.59 8.67 8.67
N GLU A 217 13.43 9.37 9.42
CA GLU A 217 14.89 9.30 9.25
C GLU A 217 15.42 7.87 9.46
N ALA A 218 14.99 7.18 10.51
CA ALA A 218 15.43 5.81 10.79
C ALA A 218 15.05 4.84 9.65
N LEU A 219 13.84 4.98 9.09
CA LEU A 219 13.36 4.12 8.02
C LEU A 219 13.97 4.47 6.66
N GLU A 220 14.13 5.75 6.35
CA GLU A 220 14.79 6.20 5.13
C GLU A 220 16.27 5.83 5.12
N ARG A 221 16.97 5.89 6.27
CA ARG A 221 18.35 5.39 6.39
C ARG A 221 18.47 3.90 6.06
N ARG A 222 17.56 3.09 6.60
CA ARG A 222 17.61 1.63 6.47
C ARG A 222 17.13 1.14 5.11
N TRP A 223 16.13 1.80 4.54
CA TRP A 223 15.41 1.28 3.37
C TRP A 223 15.40 2.22 2.17
N GLY A 224 15.61 3.52 2.34
CA GLY A 224 15.49 4.54 1.30
C GLY A 224 16.74 5.41 1.16
N VAL A 225 16.55 6.73 1.25
CA VAL A 225 17.62 7.73 1.19
C VAL A 225 17.59 8.55 2.47
N ALA A 226 18.63 8.41 3.31
CA ALA A 226 18.74 9.17 4.55
C ALA A 226 18.79 10.68 4.29
N PHE A 227 18.56 11.46 5.35
CA PHE A 227 18.53 12.93 5.26
C PHE A 227 19.87 13.56 4.84
N ASP A 228 20.99 12.87 5.07
CA ASP A 228 22.32 13.27 4.59
C ASP A 228 22.60 12.86 3.13
N GLY A 229 21.58 12.33 2.43
CA GLY A 229 21.67 11.85 1.05
C GLY A 229 22.31 10.48 0.90
N ARG A 230 22.70 9.81 1.99
CA ARG A 230 23.34 8.49 1.93
C ARG A 230 22.29 7.38 2.07
N SER A 231 22.49 6.29 1.34
CA SER A 231 21.83 5.02 1.62
C SER A 231 22.81 4.10 2.35
N GLU A 232 22.31 3.21 3.21
CA GLU A 232 23.15 2.15 3.79
C GLU A 232 23.82 1.33 2.67
N ARG A 233 25.14 1.12 2.80
CA ARG A 233 25.93 0.40 1.79
C ARG A 233 25.38 -1.02 1.61
N GLY A 234 24.99 -1.37 0.38
CA GLY A 234 24.46 -2.68 0.04
C GLY A 234 22.97 -2.88 0.37
N ALA A 235 22.28 -1.87 0.95
CA ALA A 235 20.85 -1.91 1.12
C ALA A 235 20.15 -1.67 -0.23
N ASN A 236 19.20 -2.55 -0.57
CA ASN A 236 18.35 -2.31 -1.75
C ASN A 236 17.39 -1.16 -1.43
N ASN A 237 17.67 0.02 -1.98
CA ASN A 237 16.85 1.20 -1.82
C ASN A 237 15.43 0.95 -2.37
N ILE A 238 14.43 0.93 -1.48
CA ILE A 238 13.04 0.59 -1.81
C ILE A 238 12.40 1.56 -2.79
N VAL A 239 12.83 2.83 -2.83
CA VAL A 239 12.36 3.83 -3.79
C VAL A 239 12.84 3.42 -5.19
N THR A 240 14.13 3.12 -5.33
CA THR A 240 14.70 2.63 -6.59
C THR A 240 14.07 1.31 -7.03
N MET A 241 13.87 0.37 -6.10
CA MET A 241 13.23 -0.91 -6.42
C MET A 241 11.78 -0.73 -6.85
N ALA A 242 10.98 0.09 -6.16
CA ALA A 242 9.59 0.31 -6.52
C ALA A 242 9.47 0.91 -7.91
N ASN A 243 10.31 1.90 -8.23
CA ASN A 243 10.32 2.54 -9.54
C ASN A 243 10.76 1.62 -10.67
N ARG A 244 11.66 0.66 -10.39
CA ARG A 244 12.09 -0.36 -11.35
C ARG A 244 11.07 -1.47 -11.53
N ASP A 245 10.50 -1.96 -10.43
CA ASP A 245 9.69 -3.19 -10.42
C ASP A 245 8.22 -2.93 -10.76
N TYR A 246 7.75 -1.68 -10.70
CA TYR A 246 6.36 -1.30 -11.01
C TYR A 246 6.26 -0.26 -12.14
N PRO A 247 6.88 -0.49 -13.31
CA PRO A 247 6.98 0.52 -14.38
C PRO A 247 5.63 1.00 -14.91
N ASP A 248 4.64 0.11 -14.96
CA ASP A 248 3.29 0.46 -15.41
C ASP A 248 2.53 1.35 -14.42
N LEU A 249 2.70 1.13 -13.12
CA LEU A 249 2.16 2.03 -12.10
C LEU A 249 2.89 3.37 -12.11
N VAL A 250 4.21 3.37 -12.30
CA VAL A 250 5.01 4.60 -12.44
C VAL A 250 4.56 5.43 -13.63
N ARG A 251 4.23 4.79 -14.76
CA ARG A 251 3.73 5.49 -15.96
C ARG A 251 2.40 6.19 -15.72
N VAL A 252 1.56 5.68 -14.82
CA VAL A 252 0.23 6.22 -14.53
C VAL A 252 0.27 7.23 -13.38
N TYR A 253 0.96 6.92 -12.29
CA TYR A 253 0.91 7.69 -11.03
C TYR A 253 2.21 8.44 -10.71
N GLY A 254 3.21 8.34 -11.59
CA GLY A 254 4.54 8.89 -11.35
C GLY A 254 5.42 7.98 -10.50
N ARG A 255 6.71 8.33 -10.44
CA ARG A 255 7.70 7.62 -9.63
C ARG A 255 7.42 7.82 -8.15
N VAL A 256 7.72 6.80 -7.34
CA VAL A 256 7.85 6.94 -5.90
C VAL A 256 8.98 7.95 -5.61
N PRO A 257 8.72 9.03 -4.87
CA PRO A 257 9.71 10.03 -4.53
C PRO A 257 10.50 9.61 -3.28
N THR A 258 11.75 10.06 -3.21
CA THR A 258 12.47 10.19 -1.93
C THR A 258 11.71 11.12 -0.98
N ILE A 259 11.98 11.06 0.32
CA ILE A 259 11.33 11.97 1.28
C ILE A 259 11.63 13.45 0.95
N THR A 260 12.85 13.78 0.53
CA THR A 260 13.22 15.14 0.11
C THR A 260 12.37 15.61 -1.07
N GLU A 261 12.24 14.77 -2.11
CA GLU A 261 11.39 15.07 -3.27
C GLU A 261 9.91 15.22 -2.88
N ALA A 262 9.41 14.38 -1.96
CA ALA A 262 8.03 14.42 -1.49
C ALA A 262 7.70 15.72 -0.73
N LEU A 263 8.66 16.29 0.00
CA LEU A 263 8.46 17.53 0.77
C LEU A 263 8.64 18.82 -0.06
N THR A 264 9.23 18.73 -1.25
CA THR A 264 9.53 19.91 -2.10
C THR A 264 8.30 20.78 -2.37
N PRO A 265 7.11 20.25 -2.74
CA PRO A 265 5.94 21.10 -2.99
C PRO A 265 5.49 21.92 -1.77
N ALA A 266 5.44 21.30 -0.58
CA ALA A 266 5.16 22.00 0.67
C ALA A 266 6.22 23.07 0.98
N ARG A 267 7.51 22.73 0.78
CA ARG A 267 8.62 23.67 0.96
C ARG A 267 8.44 24.89 0.08
N ASP A 268 8.25 24.68 -1.22
CA ASP A 268 8.14 25.74 -2.23
C ASP A 268 6.97 26.66 -1.92
N ARG A 269 5.85 26.11 -1.43
CA ARG A 269 4.70 26.90 -1.00
C ARG A 269 5.03 27.80 0.20
N LEU A 270 5.60 27.25 1.26
CA LEU A 270 5.97 28.04 2.45
C LEU A 270 7.04 29.08 2.13
N LEU A 271 8.00 28.75 1.26
CA LEU A 271 9.02 29.70 0.81
C LEU A 271 8.40 30.87 0.04
N ARG A 272 7.40 30.60 -0.82
CA ARG A 272 6.65 31.64 -1.52
C ARG A 272 5.93 32.57 -0.53
N ASP A 273 5.21 32.00 0.43
CA ASP A 273 4.52 32.78 1.46
C ASP A 273 5.49 33.67 2.25
N LEU A 274 6.68 33.16 2.60
CA LEU A 274 7.72 33.93 3.29
C LEU A 274 8.25 35.08 2.43
N ARG A 275 8.45 34.87 1.13
CA ARG A 275 8.90 35.93 0.21
C ARG A 275 7.83 37.01 0.01
N GLU A 276 6.56 36.63 -0.02
CA GLU A 276 5.44 37.58 -0.10
C GLU A 276 5.30 38.39 1.20
N GLN A 277 5.55 37.77 2.36
CA GLN A 277 5.51 38.43 3.66
C GLN A 277 6.71 39.35 3.90
N TYR A 278 7.90 38.96 3.43
CA TYR A 278 9.17 39.66 3.62
C TYR A 278 9.85 39.94 2.27
N PRO A 279 9.28 40.83 1.43
CA PRO A 279 9.80 41.11 0.09
C PRO A 279 11.25 41.64 0.11
N GLU A 280 11.66 42.32 1.18
CA GLU A 280 13.03 42.79 1.38
C GLU A 280 14.06 41.66 1.59
N LEU A 281 13.60 40.46 1.96
CA LEU A 281 14.42 39.26 2.12
C LEU A 281 14.28 38.29 0.94
N ALA A 282 13.43 38.58 -0.05
CA ALA A 282 13.05 37.63 -1.08
C ALA A 282 14.25 37.09 -1.87
N ASP A 283 15.22 37.95 -2.18
CA ASP A 283 16.46 37.59 -2.89
C ASP A 283 17.39 36.68 -2.08
N ARG A 284 17.24 36.67 -0.75
CA ARG A 284 18.04 35.85 0.19
C ARG A 284 17.34 34.55 0.58
N LEU A 285 16.02 34.51 0.47
CA LEU A 285 15.18 33.35 0.75
C LEU A 285 15.16 32.41 -0.47
N GLY A 286 16.31 31.84 -0.83
CA GLY A 286 16.47 30.90 -1.94
C GLY A 286 16.13 29.44 -1.57
N PRO A 287 15.91 28.55 -2.56
CA PRO A 287 15.76 27.11 -2.32
C PRO A 287 16.90 26.49 -1.51
N ASP A 288 18.14 26.97 -1.69
CA ASP A 288 19.32 26.48 -0.97
C ASP A 288 19.34 26.91 0.50
N ALA A 289 18.77 28.08 0.80
CA ALA A 289 18.62 28.58 2.17
C ALA A 289 17.44 27.93 2.92
N PHE A 290 16.56 27.25 2.19
CA PHE A 290 15.34 26.63 2.72
C PHE A 290 15.20 25.18 2.23
N PRO A 291 16.12 24.27 2.59
CA PRO A 291 16.08 22.90 2.11
C PRO A 291 14.88 22.13 2.71
N PRO A 292 14.23 21.21 1.96
CA PRO A 292 12.97 20.59 2.39
C PRO A 292 13.03 19.89 3.75
N LEU A 293 14.18 19.29 4.10
CA LEU A 293 14.36 18.57 5.36
C LEU A 293 14.69 19.47 6.56
N SER A 294 14.95 20.78 6.36
CA SER A 294 15.32 21.71 7.45
C SER A 294 14.23 22.72 7.77
N VAL A 295 13.00 22.47 7.32
CA VAL A 295 11.83 23.24 7.75
C VAL A 295 11.28 22.59 9.02
N PHE A 296 11.14 23.39 10.08
CA PHE A 296 10.62 22.97 11.38
C PHE A 296 9.33 23.75 11.67
N VAL A 297 8.25 23.03 11.94
CA VAL A 297 6.94 23.58 12.28
C VAL A 297 6.46 22.87 13.51
N ASP A 298 5.94 23.60 14.50
CA ASP A 298 5.29 22.99 15.67
C ASP A 298 4.18 22.03 15.21
N PRO A 299 4.27 20.72 15.53
CA PRO A 299 3.26 19.73 15.18
C PRO A 299 1.84 20.09 15.65
N GLY A 300 1.72 20.87 16.72
CA GLY A 300 0.44 21.27 17.31
C GLY A 300 -0.36 20.10 17.92
N ARG A 301 0.25 18.91 18.03
CA ARG A 301 -0.32 17.71 18.65
C ARG A 301 0.76 16.71 19.07
N ALA A 302 0.40 15.79 19.97
CA ALA A 302 1.22 14.64 20.33
C ALA A 302 1.03 13.46 19.35
N LEU A 303 1.94 12.47 19.42
CA LEU A 303 1.84 11.22 18.66
C LEU A 303 0.56 10.47 19.03
N ARG A 304 -0.22 10.04 18.01
CA ARG A 304 -1.45 9.24 18.22
C ARG A 304 -1.16 7.83 18.74
N SER A 305 -0.01 7.28 18.39
CA SER A 305 0.60 6.06 18.96
C SER A 305 2.10 6.10 18.72
N PRO A 306 2.94 5.49 19.57
CA PRO A 306 4.35 5.28 19.24
C PRO A 306 4.46 4.36 18.00
N PRO A 307 5.56 4.46 17.21
CA PRO A 307 5.85 3.49 16.16
C PRO A 307 5.77 2.07 16.71
N PHE A 308 5.44 1.07 15.88
CA PHE A 308 5.55 -0.34 16.27
C PHE A 308 6.88 -0.56 17.01
N PRO A 309 6.88 -1.19 18.20
CA PRO A 309 8.05 -1.21 19.06
C PRO A 309 9.26 -1.76 18.30
N ARG A 310 10.39 -1.05 18.41
CA ARG A 310 11.70 -1.59 18.01
C ARG A 310 11.83 -2.96 18.69
N GLN A 311 11.83 -4.04 17.93
CA GLN A 311 12.45 -5.26 18.45
C GLN A 311 13.94 -4.97 18.52
N THR A 312 14.41 -4.57 19.70
CA THR A 312 15.79 -4.76 20.09
C THR A 312 16.14 -6.21 19.77
N ALA A 313 17.27 -6.42 19.10
CA ALA A 313 17.81 -7.74 18.81
C ALA A 313 17.97 -8.53 20.11
N ALA A 314 16.93 -9.25 20.53
CA ALA A 314 17.04 -10.26 21.55
C ALA A 314 17.59 -11.51 20.86
N ALA A 315 18.79 -11.90 21.27
CA ALA A 315 19.46 -13.11 20.87
C ALA A 315 18.50 -14.31 21.02
N VAL A 316 18.02 -14.85 19.90
CA VAL A 316 17.39 -16.17 19.88
C VAL A 316 18.51 -17.16 19.60
N SER A 317 18.93 -17.86 20.63
CA SER A 317 19.71 -19.09 20.50
C SER A 317 18.92 -20.07 19.63
N TRP A 318 19.49 -20.46 18.50
CA TRP A 318 18.90 -21.45 17.61
C TRP A 318 19.25 -22.86 18.10
N PRO A 319 18.31 -23.82 18.07
CA PRO A 319 18.66 -25.23 18.10
C PRO A 319 19.36 -25.61 16.79
N ASP A 320 20.41 -26.43 16.89
CA ASP A 320 21.40 -26.79 15.85
C ASP A 320 20.88 -27.49 14.57
N SER A 321 19.56 -27.57 14.34
CA SER A 321 18.99 -28.34 13.23
C SER A 321 18.87 -27.59 11.89
N MET A 322 19.38 -26.34 11.77
CA MET A 322 19.30 -25.54 10.53
C MET A 322 20.67 -25.19 9.91
N ARG A 323 21.64 -26.11 9.99
CA ARG A 323 22.75 -26.15 9.01
C ARG A 323 22.47 -27.27 8.00
N SER A 324 21.86 -26.94 6.86
CA SER A 324 22.30 -27.39 5.53
C SER A 324 21.25 -27.17 4.43
N ARG A 325 21.79 -26.76 3.28
CA ARG A 325 21.28 -26.72 1.90
C ARG A 325 20.55 -25.46 1.45
#